data_AF-A0A1J5WRI5-F1
#
_entry.id   AF-A0A1J5WRI5-F1
#
_cell.length_a   1.000
_cell.length_b   1.000
_cell.length_c   1.000
_cell.angle_alpha   90.00
_cell.angle_beta   90.00
_cell.angle_gamma   90.00
#
_symmetry.space_group_name_H-M   'P 1'
#
loop_
_entity.id
_entity.type
_entity.pdbx_description
1 polymer ?
#
loop_
_entity_poly.entity_id
_entity_poly.type
_entity_poly.pdbx_seq_one_letter_code
_entity_poly.pdbx_strand_id
1 'polypeptide(L)'
;KLKFHDENVLEELELEAYNSEHLTEILGMENSSIRVGKVKTLNLVGHAVRILPKLRMHEENAIEELVLSPYYPENITEILKEENNSIWVGKMKRLELIRHAVRILPKLKFHDENVLEELELEAYNSEHLTEILGMEN
;
A
#
# COMPACT_ATOMS: atom_id res chain seq x y z
N LYS A 1 10.99 19.19 -4.69
CA LYS A 1 10.80 17.74 -4.96
C LYS A 1 11.71 16.97 -4.02
N LEU A 2 11.15 16.19 -3.08
CA LEU A 2 11.91 15.20 -2.31
C LEU A 2 12.42 14.14 -3.30
N LYS A 3 13.72 13.84 -3.26
CA LYS A 3 14.36 12.83 -4.10
C LYS A 3 15.36 12.07 -3.24
N PHE A 4 14.96 10.88 -2.81
CA PHE A 4 15.86 9.96 -2.12
C PHE A 4 16.82 9.35 -3.14
N HIS A 5 18.08 9.14 -2.73
CA HIS A 5 19.05 8.38 -3.53
C HIS A 5 18.63 6.90 -3.50
N ASP A 6 18.87 6.15 -4.58
CA ASP A 6 18.42 4.75 -4.68
C ASP A 6 19.08 3.83 -3.64
N GLU A 7 20.22 4.27 -3.08
CA GLU A 7 20.94 3.58 -1.99
C GLU A 7 20.47 3.97 -0.58
N ASN A 8 19.69 5.04 -0.44
CA ASN A 8 19.18 5.44 0.88
C ASN A 8 18.07 4.50 1.30
N VAL A 9 18.26 3.88 2.46
CA VAL A 9 17.23 3.11 3.15
C VAL A 9 16.54 4.04 4.14
N LEU A 10 15.26 4.31 3.88
CA LEU A 10 14.39 4.95 4.85
C LEU A 10 13.92 3.88 5.84
N GLU A 11 14.27 4.05 7.11
CA GLU A 11 13.84 3.12 8.16
C GLU A 11 12.31 3.09 8.28
N GLU A 12 11.66 4.26 8.25
CA GLU A 12 10.22 4.36 8.42
C GLU A 12 9.64 5.50 7.58
N LEU A 13 8.54 5.18 6.86
CA LEU A 13 7.66 6.15 6.24
C LEU A 13 6.26 5.96 6.83
N GLU A 14 5.92 6.79 7.79
CA GLU A 14 4.58 6.87 8.35
C GLU A 14 3.86 8.12 7.85
N LEU A 15 2.65 7.92 7.31
CA LEU A 15 1.78 9.00 6.87
C LEU A 15 0.36 8.75 7.36
N GLU A 16 -0.13 9.70 8.16
CA GLU A 16 -1.49 9.72 8.64
C GLU A 16 -2.18 11.00 8.13
N ALA A 17 -3.38 10.84 7.57
CA ALA A 17 -4.16 11.98 7.14
C ALA A 17 -5.63 11.85 7.57
N TYR A 18 -6.08 12.79 8.39
CA TYR A 18 -7.47 12.90 8.84
C TYR A 18 -8.40 13.53 7.80
N ASN A 19 -7.85 14.26 6.82
CA ASN A 19 -8.57 14.85 5.71
C ASN A 19 -7.81 14.61 4.39
N SER A 20 -8.51 14.68 3.26
CA SER A 20 -7.86 14.53 1.95
C SER A 20 -7.39 15.84 1.33
N GLU A 21 -7.73 16.99 1.89
CA GLU A 21 -7.42 18.31 1.31
C GLU A 21 -5.92 18.50 1.13
N HIS A 22 -5.13 18.09 2.13
CA HIS A 22 -3.67 18.15 2.08
C HIS A 22 -3.02 17.16 1.11
N LEU A 23 -3.77 16.17 0.62
CA LEU A 23 -3.27 15.17 -0.32
C LEU A 23 -3.59 15.51 -1.78
N THR A 24 -4.36 16.58 -2.04
CA THR A 24 -4.89 16.91 -3.37
C THR A 24 -3.80 16.92 -4.45
N GLU A 25 -2.65 17.56 -4.18
CA GLU A 25 -1.53 17.60 -5.13
C GLU A 25 -0.97 16.21 -5.42
N ILE A 26 -0.72 15.42 -4.37
CA ILE A 26 -0.19 14.05 -4.48
C ILE A 26 -1.16 13.13 -5.22
N LEU A 27 -2.45 13.24 -4.92
CA LEU A 27 -3.49 12.42 -5.54
C LEU A 27 -3.70 12.75 -7.01
N GLY A 28 -3.39 13.98 -7.43
CA GLY A 28 -3.37 14.40 -8.83
C GLY A 28 -2.15 13.92 -9.61
N MET A 29 -1.15 13.33 -8.95
CA MET A 29 0.04 12.80 -9.63
C MET A 29 -0.27 11.47 -10.33
N GLU A 30 0.55 11.14 -11.33
CA GLU A 30 0.52 9.84 -11.98
C GLU A 30 0.89 8.71 -11.00
N ASN A 31 0.41 7.50 -11.26
CA ASN A 31 0.80 6.34 -10.47
C ASN A 31 2.31 6.09 -10.59
N SER A 32 2.94 5.61 -9.52
CA SER A 32 4.38 5.36 -9.45
C SER A 32 5.28 6.57 -9.79
N SER A 33 4.80 7.80 -9.58
CA SER A 33 5.55 9.02 -9.87
C SER A 33 6.40 9.53 -8.70
N ILE A 34 6.07 9.13 -7.46
CA ILE A 34 6.76 9.55 -6.24
C ILE A 34 7.79 8.49 -5.86
N ARG A 35 9.08 8.75 -6.15
CA ARG A 35 10.16 7.83 -5.79
C ARG A 35 10.49 7.94 -4.30
N VAL A 36 10.25 6.86 -3.56
CA VAL A 36 10.58 6.76 -2.13
C VAL A 36 11.89 6.03 -1.86
N GLY A 37 12.43 5.30 -2.85
CA GLY A 37 13.67 4.52 -2.69
C GLY A 37 13.42 3.20 -1.96
N LYS A 38 14.32 2.83 -1.06
CA LYS A 38 14.17 1.67 -0.18
C LYS A 38 13.50 2.11 1.13
N VAL A 39 12.47 1.38 1.56
CA VAL A 39 11.70 1.67 2.77
C VAL A 39 11.55 0.36 3.55
N LYS A 40 11.97 0.35 4.83
CA LYS A 40 11.77 -0.82 5.69
C LYS A 40 10.34 -0.89 6.23
N THR A 41 9.83 0.17 6.82
CA THR A 41 8.44 0.21 7.32
C THR A 41 7.63 1.27 6.60
N LEU A 42 6.47 0.88 6.05
CA LEU A 42 5.51 1.80 5.43
C LEU A 42 4.17 1.70 6.16
N ASN A 43 3.79 2.77 6.85
CA ASN A 43 2.49 2.86 7.53
C ASN A 43 1.64 3.98 6.88
N LEU A 44 0.50 3.61 6.29
CA LEU A 44 -0.44 4.56 5.71
C LEU A 44 -1.78 4.48 6.44
N VAL A 45 -2.14 5.57 7.12
CA VAL A 45 -3.32 5.65 7.98
C VAL A 45 -4.32 6.71 7.48
N GLY A 46 -5.60 6.39 7.53
CA GLY A 46 -6.69 7.26 7.13
C GLY A 46 -6.69 7.57 5.63
N HIS A 47 -6.81 8.85 5.29
CA HIS A 47 -6.79 9.31 3.90
C HIS A 47 -5.43 9.11 3.22
N ALA A 48 -4.35 8.90 3.97
CA ALA A 48 -3.01 8.70 3.43
C ALA A 48 -2.91 7.40 2.62
N VAL A 49 -3.73 6.38 2.92
CA VAL A 49 -3.79 5.13 2.14
C VAL A 49 -3.94 5.39 0.64
N ARG A 50 -4.68 6.43 0.26
CA ARG A 50 -4.94 6.83 -1.14
C ARG A 50 -3.67 7.13 -1.94
N ILE A 51 -2.55 7.43 -1.28
CA ILE A 51 -1.29 7.75 -1.96
C ILE A 51 -0.52 6.49 -2.38
N LEU A 52 -0.85 5.32 -1.86
CA LEU A 52 -0.15 4.06 -2.14
C LEU A 52 0.18 3.87 -3.64
N PRO A 53 -0.77 3.98 -4.59
CA PRO A 53 -0.49 3.80 -6.02
C PRO A 53 0.42 4.90 -6.60
N LYS A 54 0.60 6.02 -5.90
CA LYS A 54 1.49 7.13 -6.30
C LYS A 54 2.94 6.87 -5.93
N LEU A 55 3.18 6.01 -4.94
CA LEU A 55 4.52 5.66 -4.48
C LEU A 55 5.18 4.69 -5.46
N ARG A 56 6.46 4.94 -5.75
CA ARG A 56 7.35 4.04 -6.46
C ARG A 56 8.51 3.67 -5.56
N MET A 57 8.50 2.43 -5.12
CA MET A 57 9.59 1.83 -4.36
C MET A 57 10.67 1.30 -5.31
N HIS A 58 11.87 1.10 -4.77
CA HIS A 58 12.95 0.45 -5.50
C HIS A 58 12.54 -0.99 -5.90
N GLU A 59 13.04 -1.50 -7.03
CA GLU A 59 12.74 -2.87 -7.49
C GLU A 59 13.23 -3.91 -6.48
N GLU A 60 14.43 -3.70 -5.93
CA GLU A 60 14.97 -4.47 -4.82
C GLU A 60 14.53 -3.96 -3.43
N ASN A 61 13.37 -3.32 -3.32
CA ASN A 61 12.85 -2.94 -2.00
C ASN A 61 12.46 -4.18 -1.20
N ALA A 62 12.90 -4.20 0.05
CA ALA A 62 12.56 -5.23 1.03
C ALA A 62 11.94 -4.55 2.25
N ILE A 63 10.62 -4.49 2.25
CA ILE A 63 9.81 -3.96 3.34
C ILE A 63 9.85 -4.97 4.49
N GLU A 64 10.18 -4.55 5.69
CA GLU A 64 9.94 -5.37 6.87
C GLU A 64 8.44 -5.41 7.16
N GLU A 65 7.76 -4.26 7.09
CA GLU A 65 6.33 -4.14 7.42
C GLU A 65 5.57 -3.11 6.56
N LEU A 66 4.41 -3.52 6.02
CA LEU A 66 3.42 -2.63 5.41
C LEU A 66 2.12 -2.66 6.20
N VAL A 67 1.68 -1.50 6.67
CA VAL A 67 0.39 -1.33 7.36
C VAL A 67 -0.49 -0.39 6.54
N LEU A 68 -1.71 -0.83 6.22
CA LEU A 68 -2.73 -0.01 5.56
C LEU A 68 -3.99 0.04 6.42
N SER A 69 -4.31 1.23 6.94
CA SER A 69 -5.43 1.44 7.87
C SER A 69 -6.31 2.62 7.46
N PRO A 70 -7.20 2.46 6.46
CA PRO A 70 -8.12 3.50 6.04
C PRO A 70 -9.19 3.78 7.11
N TYR A 71 -9.58 5.05 7.23
CA TYR A 71 -10.67 5.46 8.13
C TYR A 71 -12.04 5.16 7.53
N TYR A 72 -12.15 5.31 6.21
CA TYR A 72 -13.41 5.19 5.49
C TYR A 72 -13.24 4.35 4.22
N PRO A 73 -14.29 3.68 3.73
CA PRO A 73 -14.22 2.91 2.48
C PRO A 73 -13.83 3.76 1.28
N GLU A 74 -14.15 5.07 1.28
CA GLU A 74 -13.77 6.00 0.21
C GLU A 74 -12.26 6.23 0.11
N ASN A 75 -11.50 5.89 1.17
CA ASN A 75 -10.04 6.00 1.17
C ASN A 75 -9.38 4.96 0.26
N ILE A 76 -10.11 3.95 -0.21
CA ILE A 76 -9.57 2.89 -1.06
C ILE A 76 -10.22 2.84 -2.45
N THR A 77 -11.26 3.62 -2.71
CA THR A 77 -12.03 3.56 -3.97
C THR A 77 -11.17 3.67 -5.22
N GLU A 78 -10.19 4.58 -5.24
CA GLU A 78 -9.29 4.71 -6.39
C GLU A 78 -8.34 3.52 -6.53
N ILE A 79 -7.87 2.96 -5.40
CA ILE A 79 -7.01 1.78 -5.40
C ILE A 79 -7.75 0.56 -5.97
N LEU A 80 -9.04 0.43 -5.64
CA LEU A 80 -9.85 -0.70 -6.12
C LEU A 80 -10.12 -0.65 -7.63
N LYS A 81 -9.97 0.51 -8.27
CA LYS A 81 -10.07 0.65 -9.73
C LYS A 81 -8.81 0.16 -10.46
N GLU A 82 -7.69 0.03 -9.75
CA GLU A 82 -6.47 -0.50 -10.33
C GLU A 82 -6.67 -1.97 -10.73
N GLU A 83 -5.90 -2.40 -11.73
CA GLU A 83 -5.87 -3.81 -12.12
C GLU A 83 -5.32 -4.68 -10.98
N ASN A 84 -5.67 -5.97 -10.98
CA ASN A 84 -5.09 -6.89 -10.00
C ASN A 84 -3.58 -7.02 -10.25
N ASN A 85 -2.79 -7.15 -9.18
CA ASN A 85 -1.34 -7.23 -9.24
C ASN A 85 -0.67 -6.03 -9.98
N SER A 86 -1.20 -4.81 -9.86
CA SER A 86 -0.61 -3.63 -10.51
C SER A 86 0.23 -2.76 -9.57
N ILE A 87 -0.03 -2.79 -8.26
CA ILE A 87 0.63 -1.93 -7.27
C ILE A 87 1.87 -2.61 -6.71
N TRP A 88 3.05 -2.25 -7.23
CA TRP A 88 4.32 -2.83 -6.79
C TRP A 88 4.67 -2.47 -5.33
N VAL A 89 4.78 -3.48 -4.48
CA VAL A 89 5.25 -3.36 -3.08
C VAL A 89 6.58 -4.06 -2.82
N GLY A 90 7.11 -4.82 -3.80
CA GLY A 90 8.39 -5.50 -3.69
C GLY A 90 8.35 -6.74 -2.81
N LYS A 91 9.45 -7.01 -2.09
CA LYS A 91 9.53 -8.07 -1.07
C LYS A 91 9.04 -7.51 0.26
N MET A 92 8.36 -8.32 1.06
CA MET A 92 7.99 -7.96 2.41
C MET A 92 7.87 -9.12 3.39
N LYS A 93 8.06 -8.86 4.69
CA LYS A 93 7.90 -9.86 5.74
C LYS A 93 6.51 -9.85 6.38
N ARG A 94 6.00 -8.67 6.76
CA ARG A 94 4.68 -8.51 7.38
C ARG A 94 3.78 -7.61 6.54
N LEU A 95 2.54 -8.06 6.33
CA LEU A 95 1.48 -7.28 5.71
C LEU A 95 0.29 -7.22 6.67
N GLU A 96 -0.08 -6.01 7.07
CA GLU A 96 -1.24 -5.75 7.92
C GLU A 96 -2.26 -4.89 7.18
N LEU A 97 -3.44 -5.47 6.94
CA LEU A 97 -4.54 -4.81 6.26
C LEU A 97 -5.72 -4.67 7.21
N ILE A 98 -6.03 -3.43 7.57
CA ILE A 98 -7.05 -3.11 8.57
C ILE A 98 -8.34 -2.60 7.88
N ARG A 99 -9.48 -3.11 8.36
CA ARG A 99 -10.85 -2.77 7.96
C ARG A 99 -11.13 -2.95 6.47
N HIS A 100 -11.23 -1.83 5.75
CA HIS A 100 -11.53 -1.83 4.33
C HIS A 100 -10.28 -2.16 3.50
N ALA A 101 -9.06 -1.99 4.04
CA ALA A 101 -7.82 -2.25 3.32
C ALA A 101 -7.65 -3.71 2.89
N VAL A 102 -8.35 -4.65 3.52
CA VAL A 102 -8.34 -6.07 3.13
C VAL A 102 -8.65 -6.23 1.64
N ARG A 103 -9.54 -5.39 1.09
CA ARG A 103 -9.90 -5.38 -0.34
C ARG A 103 -8.78 -4.90 -1.28
N ILE A 104 -7.73 -4.27 -0.74
CA ILE A 104 -6.55 -3.86 -1.52
C ILE A 104 -5.65 -5.06 -1.82
N LEU A 105 -5.72 -6.15 -1.05
CA LEU A 105 -4.83 -7.30 -1.21
C LEU A 105 -4.68 -7.79 -2.66
N PRO A 106 -5.76 -7.97 -3.45
CA PRO A 106 -5.66 -8.41 -4.86
C PRO A 106 -4.95 -7.41 -5.79
N LYS A 107 -4.83 -6.15 -5.38
CA LYS A 107 -4.22 -5.07 -6.15
C LYS A 107 -2.70 -5.00 -5.95
N LEU A 108 -2.21 -5.57 -4.85
CA LEU A 108 -0.79 -5.57 -4.52
C LEU A 108 -0.03 -6.56 -5.39
N LYS A 109 1.10 -6.10 -5.94
CA LYS A 109 2.06 -6.92 -6.67
C LYS A 109 3.31 -7.11 -5.81
N PHE A 110 3.51 -8.35 -5.40
CA PHE A 110 4.71 -8.78 -4.70
C PHE A 110 5.80 -9.18 -5.69
N HIS A 111 7.04 -9.14 -5.24
CA HIS A 111 8.15 -9.74 -5.97
C HIS A 111 7.97 -11.27 -6.02
N ASP A 112 8.37 -11.93 -7.12
CA ASP A 112 8.16 -13.39 -7.29
C ASP A 112 8.85 -14.22 -6.19
N GLU A 113 10.01 -13.77 -5.74
CA GLU A 113 10.76 -14.36 -4.60
C GLU A 113 10.27 -13.89 -3.21
N ASN A 114 9.08 -13.29 -3.10
CA ASN A 114 8.58 -12.82 -1.82
C ASN A 114 8.28 -13.99 -0.88
N VAL A 115 8.75 -13.90 0.37
CA VAL A 115 8.42 -14.82 1.45
C VAL A 115 7.76 -14.01 2.55
N LEU A 116 6.42 -13.96 2.49
CA LEU A 116 5.63 -13.31 3.52
C LEU A 116 5.67 -14.17 4.80
N GLU A 117 6.23 -13.61 5.87
CA GLU A 117 6.33 -14.27 7.17
C GLU A 117 5.00 -14.15 7.95
N GLU A 118 4.31 -13.02 7.80
CA GLU A 118 3.07 -12.73 8.53
C GLU A 118 2.05 -11.95 7.66
N LEU A 119 0.81 -12.43 7.66
CA LEU A 119 -0.34 -11.77 7.03
C LEU A 119 -1.44 -11.57 8.05
N GLU A 120 -1.73 -10.31 8.39
CA GLU A 120 -2.80 -9.93 9.30
C GLU A 120 -3.91 -9.20 8.53
N LEU A 121 -5.13 -9.72 8.62
CA LEU A 121 -6.32 -9.19 7.97
C LEU A 121 -7.42 -8.94 9.01
N GLU A 122 -7.63 -7.68 9.37
CA GLU A 122 -8.74 -7.29 10.25
C GLU A 122 -9.90 -6.77 9.38
N ALA A 123 -10.98 -7.54 9.21
CA ALA A 123 -12.16 -7.08 8.46
C ALA A 123 -13.39 -6.95 9.38
N TYR A 124 -14.16 -5.87 9.25
CA TYR A 124 -15.42 -5.69 10.01
C TYR A 124 -16.62 -6.42 9.40
N ASN A 125 -16.56 -6.83 8.14
CA ASN A 125 -17.65 -7.52 7.45
C ASN A 125 -17.09 -8.61 6.54
N SER A 126 -17.72 -9.78 6.54
CA SER A 126 -17.37 -10.91 5.68
C SER A 126 -17.47 -10.59 4.19
N GLU A 127 -18.28 -9.60 3.79
CA GLU A 127 -18.37 -9.14 2.39
C GLU A 127 -17.03 -8.63 1.83
N HIS A 128 -16.13 -8.11 2.68
CA HIS A 128 -14.80 -7.68 2.24
C HIS A 128 -13.91 -8.86 1.81
N LEU A 129 -14.21 -10.08 2.26
CA LEU A 129 -13.44 -11.29 1.94
C LEU A 129 -13.91 -11.94 0.64
N THR A 130 -15.09 -11.59 0.13
CA THR A 130 -15.64 -12.19 -1.11
C THR A 130 -14.74 -11.96 -2.32
N GLU A 131 -14.14 -10.77 -2.44
CA GLU A 131 -13.17 -10.45 -3.51
C GLU A 131 -11.87 -11.25 -3.38
N ILE A 132 -11.45 -11.59 -2.15
CA ILE A 132 -10.24 -12.40 -1.90
C ILE A 132 -10.49 -13.88 -2.20
N LEU A 133 -11.61 -14.41 -1.71
CA LEU A 133 -11.95 -15.83 -1.84
C LEU A 133 -12.36 -16.24 -3.27
N GLY A 134 -12.73 -15.25 -4.10
CA GLY A 134 -13.02 -15.46 -5.53
C GLY A 134 -11.77 -15.49 -6.42
N MET A 135 -10.57 -15.27 -5.87
CA MET A 135 -9.32 -15.42 -6.62
C MET A 135 -8.98 -16.90 -6.73
N GLU A 136 -9.33 -17.52 -7.86
CA GLU A 136 -8.77 -18.82 -8.23
C GLU A 136 -7.29 -18.66 -8.60
N ASN A 137 -6.46 -19.60 -8.13
CA ASN A 137 -5.04 -19.72 -8.48
C ASN A 137 -4.83 -20.10 -9.94
#